data_AF-A0A7D5R8R4-F1
#
_entry.id   AF-A0A7D5R8R4-F1
#
_cell.length_a   1.000
_cell.length_b   1.000
_cell.length_c   1.000
_cell.angle_alpha   90.00
_cell.angle_beta   90.00
_cell.angle_gamma   90.00
#
_symmetry.space_group_name_H-M   'P 1'
#
loop_
_entity.id
_entity.type
_entity.pdbx_description
1 polymer ?
#
loop_
_entity_poly.entity_id
_entity_poly.type
_entity_poly.pdbx_seq_one_letter_code
_entity_poly.pdbx_strand_id
1 'polypeptide(L)' 'MLTDEKLDSDYLAMSELTKEIGLIVKDSFAGGQTDLSSSDIEHILKITSDVTHKIKSQIQELTI' A
#
# COMPACT_ATOMS: atom_id res chain seq x y z
N MET A 1 -25.58 -2.03 1.23
CA MET A 1 -24.88 -3.05 0.42
C MET A 1 -23.60 -2.50 -0.21
N LEU A 2 -23.58 -1.26 -0.72
CA LEU A 2 -22.37 -0.57 -1.24
C LEU A 2 -21.24 -0.36 -0.21
N THR A 3 -21.55 -0.31 1.08
CA THR A 3 -20.56 -0.09 2.16
C THR A 3 -19.67 -1.30 2.41
N ASP A 4 -20.20 -2.52 2.26
CA ASP A 4 -19.45 -3.75 2.51
C ASP A 4 -18.50 -4.05 1.33
N GLU A 5 -18.95 -3.89 0.09
CA GLU A 5 -18.12 -4.06 -1.10
C GLU A 5 -16.94 -3.08 -1.13
N LYS A 6 -17.16 -1.83 -0.68
CA LYS A 6 -16.08 -0.85 -0.54
C LYS A 6 -15.14 -1.20 0.61
N LEU A 7 -15.66 -1.65 1.75
CA LEU A 7 -14.82 -2.08 2.88
C LEU A 7 -13.92 -3.24 2.48
N ASP A 8 -14.46 -4.22 1.75
CA ASP A 8 -13.70 -5.36 1.23
C ASP A 8 -12.64 -4.92 0.21
N SER A 9 -12.96 -3.97 -0.68
CA SER A 9 -12.02 -3.38 -1.62
C SER A 9 -10.89 -2.61 -0.93
N ASP A 10 -11.22 -1.76 0.04
CA ASP A 10 -10.24 -1.00 0.82
C ASP A 10 -9.33 -1.94 1.62
N TYR A 11 -9.90 -2.98 2.22
CA TYR A 11 -9.15 -4.01 2.94
C TYR A 11 -8.21 -4.78 2.00
N LEU A 12 -8.68 -5.16 0.82
CA LEU A 12 -7.86 -5.82 -0.19
C LEU A 12 -6.69 -4.93 -0.63
N ALA A 13 -6.94 -3.65 -0.92
CA ALA A 13 -5.90 -2.71 -1.30
C ALA A 13 -4.83 -2.55 -0.21
N MET A 14 -5.23 -2.49 1.06
CA MET A 14 -4.30 -2.44 2.19
C MET A 14 -3.52 -3.75 2.37
N SER A 15 -4.15 -4.90 2.12
CA SER A 15 -3.50 -6.21 2.15
C SER A 15 -2.43 -6.34 1.06
N GLU A 16 -2.74 -5.91 -0.16
CA GLU A 16 -1.80 -5.86 -1.28
C GLU A 16 -0.63 -4.93 -0.99
N LEU A 17 -0.90 -3.71 -0.47
CA LEU A 17 0.13 -2.77 -0.04
C LEU A 17 1.09 -3.40 0.98
N THR A 18 0.54 -4.05 2.00
CA THR A 18 1.35 -4.70 3.06
C THR A 18 2.23 -5.80 2.49
N LYS A 19 1.70 -6.57 1.53
CA LYS A 19 2.45 -7.61 0.83
C LYS A 19 3.60 -7.03 0.01
N GLU A 20 3.35 -5.95 -0.72
CA GLU A 20 4.36 -5.29 -1.55
C GLU A 20 5.49 -4.69 -0.71
N ILE A 21 5.16 -4.00 0.39
CA ILE A 21 6.16 -3.52 1.36
C ILE A 21 6.98 -4.70 1.90
N GLY A 22 6.33 -5.81 2.26
CA GLY A 22 7.00 -7.02 2.74
C GLY A 22 7.97 -7.62 1.72
N LEU A 23 7.66 -7.56 0.42
CA LEU A 23 8.55 -8.00 -0.65
C LEU A 23 9.78 -7.09 -0.77
N ILE A 24 9.59 -5.77 -0.78
CA ILE A 24 10.70 -4.80 -0.82
C ILE A 24 11.67 -5.05 0.33
N VAL A 25 11.14 -5.16 1.55
CA VAL A 25 11.94 -5.40 2.76
C VAL A 25 12.67 -6.73 2.67
N LYS A 26 11.98 -7.81 2.27
CA LYS A 26 12.57 -9.14 2.13
C LYS A 26 13.69 -9.15 1.09
N ASP A 27 13.49 -8.53 -0.07
CA ASP A 27 14.46 -8.53 -1.16
C ASP A 27 15.71 -7.73 -0.77
N SER A 28 15.53 -6.62 -0.04
CA SER A 28 16.64 -5.82 0.49
C SER A 28 17.53 -6.64 1.45
N PHE A 29 16.93 -7.35 2.40
CA PHE A 29 17.64 -8.25 3.31
C PHE A 29 18.22 -9.49 2.62
N ALA A 30 17.52 -10.06 1.63
CA ALA A 30 18.03 -11.17 0.83
C ALA A 30 19.26 -10.78 0.00
N GLY A 31 19.37 -9.50 -0.39
CA GLY A 31 20.55 -8.89 -0.99
C GLY A 31 21.71 -8.66 -0.02
N GLY A 32 21.57 -9.03 1.26
CA GLY A 32 22.59 -8.88 2.29
C GLY A 32 22.68 -7.48 2.90
N GLN A 33 21.71 -6.60 2.64
CA GLN A 33 21.65 -5.31 3.32
C GLN A 33 21.25 -5.51 4.78
N THR A 34 21.82 -4.71 5.68
CA THR A 34 21.46 -4.71 7.11
C THR A 34 20.32 -3.73 7.43
N ASP A 35 20.00 -2.87 6.47
CA ASP A 35 18.98 -1.83 6.57
C ASP A 35 18.40 -1.59 5.17
N LEU A 36 17.29 -0.85 5.11
CA LEU A 36 16.69 -0.44 3.84
C LEU A 36 17.51 0.65 3.18
N SER A 37 17.72 0.54 1.87
CA SER A 37 18.31 1.62 1.09
C SER A 37 17.36 2.81 1.00
N SER A 38 17.90 4.01 0.72
CA SER A 38 17.06 5.19 0.45
C SER A 38 16.07 4.96 -0.69
N SER A 39 16.44 4.15 -1.69
CA SER A 39 15.56 3.79 -2.80
C SER A 39 14.40 2.89 -2.35
N ASP A 40 14.65 1.94 -1.44
CA ASP A 40 13.61 1.07 -0.89
C ASP A 40 12.61 1.89 -0.07
N ILE A 41 13.12 2.82 0.75
CA ILE A 41 12.30 3.73 1.57
C ILE A 41 11.47 4.64 0.67
N GLU A 42 12.06 5.25 -0.35
CA GLU A 42 11.34 6.11 -1.30
C GLU A 42 10.25 5.32 -2.04
N HIS A 43 10.55 4.08 -2.44
CA HIS A 43 9.57 3.21 -3.09
C HIS A 43 8.40 2.90 -2.17
N ILE A 44 8.67 2.49 -0.91
CA ILE A 44 7.63 2.23 0.11
C ILE A 44 6.74 3.45 0.33
N LEU A 45 7.33 4.63 0.46
CA LEU A 45 6.57 5.88 0.67
C LEU A 45 5.67 6.19 -0.52
N LYS A 46 6.19 6.00 -1.75
CA LYS A 46 5.43 6.24 -2.97
C LYS A 46 4.22 5.31 -3.08
N ILE A 47 4.40 4.00 -2.97
CA ILE A 47 3.30 3.03 -3.07
C ILE A 47 2.26 3.23 -1.96
N THR A 48 2.71 3.60 -0.75
CA THR A 48 1.81 3.91 0.38
C THR A 48 0.96 5.13 0.07
N SER A 49 1.57 6.19 -0.47
CA SER A 49 0.86 7.41 -0.87
C SER A 49 -0.17 7.11 -1.96
N ASP A 50 0.20 6.36 -3.00
CA ASP A 50 -0.67 6.04 -4.13
C ASP A 50 -1.90 5.23 -3.68
N VAL A 51 -1.70 4.19 -2.88
CA VAL A 51 -2.80 3.37 -2.33
C VAL A 51 -3.69 4.19 -1.40
N THR A 52 -3.11 5.01 -0.53
CA THR A 52 -3.88 5.87 0.38
C THR A 52 -4.73 6.88 -0.40
N HIS A 53 -4.19 7.46 -1.48
CA HIS A 53 -4.93 8.36 -2.35
C HIS A 53 -6.09 7.64 -3.04
N LYS A 54 -5.88 6.42 -3.54
CA LYS A 54 -6.91 5.62 -4.20
C LYS A 54 -8.08 5.30 -3.26
N ILE A 55 -7.79 4.85 -2.04
CA ILE A 55 -8.81 4.57 -1.01
C ILE A 55 -9.59 5.85 -0.67
N LYS A 56 -8.90 6.98 -0.48
CA LYS A 56 -9.55 8.27 -0.17
C LYS A 56 -10.37 8.85 -1.32
N SER A 57 -9.90 8.73 -2.56
CA SER A 57 -10.62 9.20 -3.74
C SER A 57 -11.95 8.47 -3.89
N GLN A 58 -11.98 7.15 -3.63
CA GLN A 58 -13.21 6.36 -3.62
C GLN A 58 -14.16 6.72 -2.46
N ILE A 59 -13.66 7.34 -1.38
CA ILE A 59 -14.52 7.88 -0.31
C ILE A 59 -15.23 9.16 -0.77
N GLN A 60 -14.55 10.04 -1.51
CA GLN A 60 -15.14 11.30 -1.96
C GLN A 60 -16.26 11.11 -3.00
N GLU A 61 -16.16 10.10 -3.88
CA GLU A 61 -17.21 9.80 -4.88
C GLU A 61 -18.54 9.31 -4.28
N LEU A 62 -18.56 8.89 -3.00
CA LEU A 62 -19.77 8.45 -2.30
C LEU A 62 -20.51 9.56 -1.55
N THR A 63 -20.02 10.80 -1.60
CA THR A 63 -20.69 11.96 -1.00
C THR A 63 -21.54 12.67 -2.06
N ILE A 64 -22.75 12.17 -2.33
CA ILE A 64 -23.80 12.87 -3.09
C ILE A 64 -25.10 12.81 -2.29
#